data_AF-W8Y342-F1
#
_entry.id   AF-W8Y342-F1
#
_cell.length_a   1.000
_cell.length_b   1.000
_cell.length_c   1.000
_cell.angle_alpha   90.00
_cell.angle_beta   90.00
_cell.angle_gamma   90.00
#
_symmetry.space_group_name_H-M   'P 1'
#
loop_
_entity.id
_entity.type
_entity.pdbx_description
1 polymer ?
#
loop_
_entity_poly.entity_id
_entity_poly.type
_entity_poly.pdbx_seq_one_letter_code
_entity_poly.pdbx_strand_id
1 'polypeptide(L)'
;MKYVEELETSGWHIAVGDVFSNGIEEFHLKVIQIEIEGEESDPDNAKIYCLSVDPNDHNKAVESLDDEWHRAWYINECWYK
;
A
#
# COMPACT_ATOMS: atom_id res chain seq x y z
N MET A 1 -13.72 4.11 12.03
CA MET A 1 -12.83 3.32 11.15
C MET A 1 -13.66 2.83 10.00
N LYS A 2 -13.19 3.00 8.76
CA LYS A 2 -13.89 2.57 7.54
C LYS A 2 -12.89 1.86 6.63
N TYR A 3 -13.31 0.74 6.06
CA TYR A 3 -12.57 0.04 5.01
C TYR A 3 -13.13 0.42 3.63
N VAL A 4 -12.25 0.62 2.68
CA VAL A 4 -12.58 0.99 1.29
C VAL A 4 -11.78 0.14 0.32
N GLU A 5 -12.31 -0.04 -0.89
CA GLU A 5 -11.62 -0.75 -1.98
C GLU A 5 -10.61 0.15 -2.70
N GLU A 6 -10.85 1.46 -2.71
CA GLU A 6 -10.02 2.45 -3.39
C GLU A 6 -9.99 3.78 -2.61
N LEU A 7 -8.91 4.54 -2.80
CA LEU A 7 -8.63 5.79 -2.14
C LEU A 7 -7.82 6.71 -3.06
N GLU A 8 -8.36 7.89 -3.34
CA GLU A 8 -7.61 8.97 -4.00
C GLU A 8 -6.76 9.71 -2.96
N THR A 9 -5.45 9.68 -3.14
CA THR A 9 -4.46 10.35 -2.28
C THR A 9 -3.80 11.51 -3.03
N SER A 10 -2.91 12.25 -2.39
CA SER A 10 -2.16 13.31 -3.08
C SER A 10 -1.17 12.80 -4.14
N GLY A 11 -0.77 11.53 -4.08
CA GLY A 11 0.18 10.92 -5.01
C GLY A 11 -0.50 9.94 -5.98
N TRP A 12 -1.11 8.89 -5.43
CA TRP A 12 -1.69 7.80 -6.20
C TRP A 12 -3.18 7.61 -5.94
N HIS A 13 -3.89 7.10 -6.95
CA HIS A 13 -5.14 6.38 -6.75
C HIS A 13 -4.81 4.95 -6.32
N ILE A 14 -4.94 4.66 -5.02
CA ILE A 14 -4.58 3.37 -4.40
C ILE A 14 -5.83 2.50 -4.29
N ALA A 15 -5.77 1.29 -4.82
CA ALA A 15 -6.82 0.28 -4.75
C ALA A 15 -6.30 -1.04 -4.19
N VAL A 16 -7.19 -1.82 -3.57
CA VAL A 16 -6.88 -3.20 -3.13
C VAL A 16 -6.46 -4.04 -4.35
N GLY A 17 -5.32 -4.71 -4.23
CA GLY A 17 -4.70 -5.50 -5.28
C GLY A 17 -3.64 -4.74 -6.11
N ASP A 18 -3.53 -3.41 -5.95
CA ASP A 18 -2.43 -2.66 -6.55
C ASP A 18 -1.08 -3.19 -6.09
N VAL A 19 -0.09 -3.07 -6.97
CA VAL A 19 1.29 -3.48 -6.69
C VAL A 19 2.19 -2.27 -6.86
N PHE A 20 3.07 -2.07 -5.88
CA PHE A 20 4.02 -0.98 -5.85
C PHE A 20 5.45 -1.51 -5.77
N SER A 21 6.38 -0.82 -6.43
CA SER A 21 7.82 -1.08 -6.42
C SER A 21 8.58 0.18 -6.00
N ASN A 22 9.79 0.08 -5.45
CA ASN A 22 10.60 1.26 -5.11
C ASN A 22 12.00 1.25 -5.73
N GLY A 23 12.32 0.22 -6.53
CA GLY A 23 13.62 0.07 -7.19
C GLY A 23 14.81 -0.20 -6.26
N ILE A 24 14.56 -0.33 -4.95
CA ILE A 24 15.57 -0.59 -3.92
C ILE A 24 15.36 -1.98 -3.33
N GLU A 25 14.12 -2.29 -2.95
CA GLU A 25 13.75 -3.55 -2.33
C GLU A 25 13.68 -4.70 -3.36
N GLU A 26 14.02 -5.91 -2.91
CA GLU A 26 13.95 -7.13 -3.71
C GLU A 26 12.52 -7.73 -3.78
N PHE A 27 11.51 -6.97 -3.30
CA PHE A 27 10.09 -7.33 -3.33
C PHE A 27 9.23 -6.15 -3.76
N HIS A 28 7.98 -6.44 -4.13
CA HIS A 28 6.95 -5.44 -4.36
C HIS A 28 5.93 -5.46 -3.22
N LEU A 29 5.25 -4.35 -2.97
CA LEU A 29 4.12 -4.28 -2.04
C LEU A 29 2.81 -4.46 -2.79
N LYS A 30 2.05 -5.48 -2.44
CA LYS A 30 0.68 -5.66 -2.92
C LYS A 30 -0.31 -5.19 -1.87
N VAL A 31 -1.15 -4.22 -2.21
CA VAL A 31 -2.19 -3.70 -1.31
C VAL A 31 -3.24 -4.80 -1.07
N ILE A 32 -3.56 -5.05 0.19
CA ILE A 32 -4.57 -6.05 0.57
C ILE A 32 -5.77 -5.45 1.30
N GLN A 33 -5.61 -4.27 1.92
CA GLN A 33 -6.67 -3.59 2.65
C GLN A 33 -6.34 -2.11 2.83
N ILE A 34 -7.36 -1.25 2.79
CA ILE A 34 -7.23 0.19 3.02
C ILE A 34 -8.14 0.57 4.19
N GLU A 35 -7.58 1.19 5.23
CA GLU A 35 -8.30 1.64 6.42
C GLU A 35 -8.20 3.16 6.60
N ILE A 36 -9.36 3.81 6.75
CA ILE A 36 -9.47 5.24 7.06
C ILE A 36 -9.90 5.43 8.51
N GLU A 37 -9.07 6.15 9.29
CA GLU A 37 -9.28 6.43 10.70
C GLU A 37 -10.11 7.72 10.91
N GLY A 38 -11.44 7.62 10.73
CA GLY A 38 -12.39 8.72 10.97
C GLY A 38 -13.01 9.28 9.69
N GLU A 39 -14.18 9.93 9.79
CA GLU A 39 -14.94 10.38 8.61
C GLU A 39 -14.32 11.59 7.89
N GLU A 40 -13.60 12.45 8.62
CA GLU A 40 -12.90 13.64 8.07
C GLU A 40 -11.37 13.42 7.94
N SER A 41 -10.92 12.17 7.94
CA SER A 41 -9.50 11.84 7.83
C SER A 41 -8.97 12.23 6.44
N ASP A 42 -7.86 12.97 6.44
CA ASP A 42 -7.02 13.15 5.26
C ASP A 42 -6.70 11.78 4.61
N PRO A 43 -6.97 11.58 3.30
CA PRO A 43 -6.64 10.36 2.58
C PRO A 43 -5.18 9.93 2.73
N ASP A 44 -4.25 10.88 2.82
CA ASP A 44 -2.83 10.59 2.94
C ASP A 44 -2.46 9.94 4.30
N ASN A 45 -3.35 10.07 5.28
CA ASN A 45 -3.22 9.44 6.59
C ASN A 45 -3.88 8.06 6.67
N ALA A 46 -4.53 7.57 5.61
CA ALA A 46 -5.07 6.20 5.61
C ALA A 46 -3.96 5.17 5.85
N LYS A 47 -4.31 4.06 6.51
CA LYS A 47 -3.43 2.89 6.63
C LYS A 47 -3.63 2.00 5.41
N ILE A 48 -2.54 1.75 4.70
CA ILE A 48 -2.48 0.86 3.55
C ILE A 48 -1.80 -0.42 4.03
N TYR A 49 -2.56 -1.50 4.13
CA TYR A 49 -2.04 -2.81 4.48
C TYR A 49 -1.51 -3.48 3.22
N CYS A 50 -0.31 -4.04 3.32
CA CYS A 50 0.41 -4.58 2.18
C CYS A 50 0.97 -5.97 2.49
N LEU A 51 1.12 -6.77 1.44
CA LEU A 51 1.85 -8.02 1.45
C LEU A 51 3.09 -7.86 0.57
N SER A 52 4.27 -8.23 1.08
CA SER A 52 5.46 -8.34 0.25
C SER A 52 5.31 -9.53 -0.71
N VAL A 53 5.47 -9.28 -2.01
CA VAL A 53 5.34 -10.28 -3.08
C VAL A 53 6.56 -10.31 -3.98
N ASP A 54 6.79 -11.46 -4.62
CA ASP A 54 7.87 -11.67 -5.58
C ASP A 54 7.71 -10.69 -6.77
N PRO A 55 8.77 -9.94 -7.16
CA PRO A 55 8.69 -8.98 -8.26
C PRO A 55 8.28 -9.59 -9.62
N ASN A 56 8.48 -10.90 -9.80
CA ASN A 56 8.13 -11.61 -11.04
C ASN A 56 6.84 -12.42 -10.92
N ASP A 57 6.31 -12.60 -9.70
CA ASP A 57 5.05 -13.29 -9.42
C ASP A 57 4.32 -12.63 -8.24
N HIS A 58 3.48 -11.64 -8.54
CA HIS A 58 2.72 -10.88 -7.55
C HIS A 58 1.65 -11.69 -6.79
N ASN A 59 1.56 -13.01 -7.00
CA ASN A 59 0.72 -13.90 -6.19
C ASN A 59 1.52 -14.71 -5.17
N LYS A 60 2.85 -14.70 -5.29
CA LYS A 60 3.75 -15.39 -4.38
C LYS A 60 4.20 -14.41 -3.30
N ALA A 61 3.70 -14.63 -2.08
CA ALA A 61 4.18 -13.92 -0.89
C ALA A 61 5.67 -14.24 -0.65
N VAL A 62 6.42 -13.26 -0.18
CA VAL A 62 7.81 -13.41 0.29
C VAL A 62 7.92 -12.94 1.72
N GLU A 63 8.79 -13.57 2.51
CA GLU A 63 9.12 -13.05 3.84
C GLU A 63 9.92 -11.76 3.69
N SER A 64 9.42 -10.68 4.28
CA SER A 64 10.13 -9.42 4.42
C SER A 64 10.13 -9.00 5.88
N LEU A 65 11.05 -8.09 6.23
CA LEU A 65 11.03 -7.42 7.53
C LEU A 65 10.14 -6.16 7.51
N ASP A 66 9.42 -5.94 6.41
CA ASP A 66 8.64 -4.72 6.21
C ASP A 66 7.36 -4.76 7.04
N ASP A 67 6.87 -3.59 7.42
CA ASP A 67 5.65 -3.49 8.22
C ASP A 67 4.44 -4.01 7.44
N GLU A 68 3.50 -4.67 8.13
CA GLU A 68 2.25 -5.17 7.51
C GLU A 68 1.36 -4.04 6.94
N TRP A 69 1.68 -2.78 7.27
CA TRP A 69 0.99 -1.60 6.76
C TRP A 69 1.89 -0.36 6.79
N HIS A 70 1.58 0.60 5.93
CA HIS A 70 2.17 1.94 5.96
C HIS A 70 1.08 3.02 5.85
N ARG A 71 1.44 4.28 6.13
CA ARG A 71 0.56 5.41 5.81
C ARG A 71 0.56 5.65 4.30
N ALA A 72 -0.57 6.11 3.76
CA ALA A 72 -0.70 6.38 2.32
C ALA A 72 0.35 7.40 1.82
N TRP A 73 0.68 8.43 2.61
CA TRP A 73 1.77 9.36 2.27
C TRP A 73 3.13 8.66 2.09
N TYR A 74 3.41 7.61 2.86
CA TYR A 74 4.67 6.87 2.73
C TYR A 74 4.72 6.09 1.43
N ILE A 75 3.59 5.47 1.02
CA ILE A 75 3.47 4.83 -0.30
C ILE A 75 3.68 5.87 -1.41
N ASN A 76 3.08 7.06 -1.29
CA ASN A 76 3.23 8.13 -2.28
C ASN A 76 4.69 8.60 -2.46
N GLU A 77 5.44 8.69 -1.36
CA GLU A 77 6.81 9.23 -1.38
C GLU A 77 7.87 8.19 -1.72
N CYS A 78 7.69 6.95 -1.26
CA CYS A 78 8.72 5.91 -1.30
C CYS A 78 8.47 4.83 -2.34
N TRP A 79 7.25 4.75 -2.91
CA TRP A 79 6.87 3.68 -3.82
C TRP A 79 6.22 4.20 -5.11
N TYR A 80 6.37 3.42 -6.17
CA TYR A 80 5.90 3.68 -7.52
C TYR A 80 4.96 2.57 -7.97
N LYS A 81 3.87 2.97 -8.64
CA LYS A 81 2.88 2.05 -9.19
C LYS A 81 3.28 1.55 -10.59
#